data_AF-A0A8J9SYJ0-F1
#
_entry.id   AF-A0A8J9SYJ0-F1
#
_cell.length_a   1.000
_cell.length_b   1.000
_cell.length_c   1.000
_cell.angle_alpha   90.00
_cell.angle_beta   90.00
_cell.angle_gamma   90.00
#
_symmetry.space_group_name_H-M   'P 1'
#
loop_
_entity.id
_entity.type
_entity.pdbx_description
1 polymer ?
#
loop_
_entity_poly.entity_id
_entity_poly.type
_entity_poly.pdbx_seq_one_letter_code
_entity_poly.pdbx_strand_id
1 'polypeptide(L)'
;AEIDVSKLDIRVGVIQKAWVHPEADKLFCEEIDIGEDEPRQIASGLRAHYNLEDLEGQRVLVLSNLKSRKLVNFPSHGMVMCASNDEG
;
A
#
# COMPACT_ATOMS: atom_id res chain seq x y z
N ALA A 1 -27.43 0.17 -6.95
CA ALA A 1 -26.74 1.37 -6.44
C ALA A 1 -25.79 1.84 -7.53
N GLU A 2 -25.75 3.14 -7.81
CA GLU A 2 -24.89 3.73 -8.85
C GLU A 2 -23.41 3.50 -8.55
N ILE A 3 -22.60 3.14 -9.55
CA ILE A 3 -21.16 2.90 -9.37
C ILE A 3 -20.46 4.23 -9.62
N ASP A 4 -19.81 4.77 -8.59
CA ASP A 4 -19.14 6.07 -8.63
C ASP A 4 -17.86 6.06 -7.78
N VAL A 5 -16.91 6.94 -8.13
CA VAL A 5 -15.61 7.08 -7.46
C VAL A 5 -15.73 7.59 -6.03
N SER A 6 -16.77 8.36 -5.69
CA SER A 6 -17.00 8.88 -4.32
C SER A 6 -17.19 7.78 -3.27
N LYS A 7 -17.42 6.54 -3.71
CA LYS A 7 -17.48 5.37 -2.83
C LYS A 7 -16.11 4.86 -2.38
N LEU A 8 -15.03 5.33 -3.00
CA LEU A 8 -13.66 4.94 -2.67
C LEU A 8 -13.12 5.90 -1.61
N ASP A 9 -12.60 5.36 -0.51
CA ASP A 9 -11.95 6.16 0.53
C ASP A 9 -10.45 6.25 0.21
N ILE A 10 -10.08 7.28 -0.55
CA ILE A 10 -8.70 7.53 -0.97
C ILE A 10 -8.11 8.63 -0.10
N ARG A 11 -6.99 8.34 0.56
CA ARG A 11 -6.30 9.27 1.46
C ARG A 11 -4.83 9.42 1.07
N VAL A 12 -4.25 10.56 1.40
CA VAL A 12 -2.80 10.73 1.34
C VAL A 12 -2.20 10.06 2.56
N GLY A 13 -1.17 9.25 2.36
CA GLY A 13 -0.40 8.61 3.42
C GLY A 13 1.10 8.88 3.29
N VAL A 14 1.82 8.73 4.40
CA VAL A 14 3.28 8.79 4.45
C VAL A 14 3.80 7.41 4.86
N ILE A 15 4.69 6.84 4.06
CA ILE A 15 5.36 5.59 4.40
C ILE A 15 6.34 5.89 5.54
N GLN A 16 6.05 5.45 6.75
CA GLN A 16 6.94 5.62 7.90
C GLN A 16 8.08 4.60 7.90
N LYS A 17 7.78 3.39 7.41
CA LYS A 17 8.72 2.27 7.38
C LYS A 17 8.38 1.34 6.23
N ALA A 18 9.41 0.82 5.55
CA ALA A 18 9.25 -0.21 4.54
C ALA A 18 10.28 -1.33 4.73
N TRP A 19 9.90 -2.58 4.45
CA TRP A 19 10.85 -3.71 4.43
C TRP A 19 10.47 -4.76 3.40
N VAL A 20 11.41 -5.64 3.05
CA VAL A 20 11.17 -6.78 2.16
C VAL A 20 10.29 -7.80 2.88
N HIS A 21 9.24 -8.28 2.22
CA HIS A 21 8.38 -9.31 2.78
C HIS A 21 9.20 -10.61 3.00
N PRO A 22 9.18 -11.20 4.21
CA PRO A 22 10.08 -12.31 4.57
C PRO A 22 9.87 -13.59 3.74
N GLU A 23 8.63 -13.84 3.32
CA GLU A 23 8.24 -15.05 2.57
C GLU A 23 7.90 -14.78 1.09
N ALA A 24 7.92 -13.52 0.63
CA ALA A 24 7.38 -13.16 -0.69
C ALA A 24 8.35 -12.29 -1.48
N ASP A 25 8.93 -12.85 -2.53
CA ASP A 25 9.97 -12.20 -3.31
C ASP A 25 9.52 -11.00 -4.15
N LYS A 26 8.23 -10.72 -4.21
CA LYS A 26 7.68 -9.62 -5.01
C LYS A 26 7.04 -8.53 -4.18
N LEU A 27 6.98 -8.71 -2.85
CA LEU A 27 6.23 -7.82 -1.98
C LEU A 27 7.17 -7.03 -1.07
N PHE A 28 6.82 -5.76 -0.89
CA PHE A 28 7.24 -4.98 0.26
C PHE A 28 6.13 -5.00 1.32
N CYS A 29 6.53 -4.79 2.56
CA CYS A 29 5.65 -4.52 3.69
C CYS A 29 5.90 -3.08 4.11
N GLU A 30 4.83 -2.30 4.24
CA GLU A 30 4.88 -0.90 4.60
C GLU A 30 4.02 -0.61 5.84
N GLU A 31 4.50 0.31 6.67
CA GLU A 31 3.70 1.01 7.67
C GLU A 31 3.40 2.41 7.14
N ILE A 32 2.13 2.66 6.82
CA ILE A 32 1.70 3.90 6.16
C ILE A 32 0.77 4.67 7.09
N ASP A 33 1.19 5.87 7.47
CA ASP A 33 0.38 6.80 8.24
C ASP A 33 -0.55 7.57 7.32
N ILE A 34 -1.86 7.38 7.53
CA ILE A 34 -2.93 8.05 6.80
C ILE A 34 -3.75 8.99 7.69
N GLY A 35 -3.20 9.39 8.85
CA GLY A 35 -3.88 10.23 9.84
C GLY A 35 -4.85 9.47 10.74
N GLU A 36 -4.62 8.18 10.97
CA GLU A 36 -5.36 7.35 11.94
C GLU A 36 -4.55 7.18 13.24
N ASP A 37 -5.15 6.57 14.27
CA ASP A 37 -4.48 6.37 15.57
C ASP A 37 -3.20 5.52 15.46
N GLU A 38 -3.18 4.56 14.53
CA GLU A 38 -2.03 3.70 14.25
C GLU A 38 -1.74 3.64 12.73
N PRO A 39 -0.46 3.59 12.33
CA PRO A 39 -0.09 3.36 10.93
C PRO A 39 -0.67 2.04 10.41
N ARG A 40 -1.13 2.05 9.15
CA ARG A 40 -1.67 0.85 8.53
C ARG A 40 -0.56 -0.02 7.99
N GLN A 41 -0.68 -1.32 8.25
CA GLN A 41 0.13 -2.33 7.58
C GLN A 41 -0.42 -2.61 6.19
N ILE A 42 0.40 -2.38 5.18
CA ILE A 42 0.07 -2.61 3.77
C ILE A 42 1.19 -3.46 3.17
N ALA A 43 0.83 -4.35 2.25
CA ALA A 43 1.82 -5.05 1.44
C ALA A 43 1.62 -4.69 -0.02
N SER A 44 2.68 -4.18 -0.66
CA SER A 44 2.65 -3.71 -2.03
C SER A 44 3.54 -4.57 -2.95
N GLY A 45 3.13 -4.74 -4.20
CA GLY A 45 3.88 -5.48 -5.22
C GLY A 45 4.98 -4.67 -5.91
N LEU A 46 5.61 -3.72 -5.21
CA LEU A 46 6.45 -2.69 -5.81
C LEU A 46 7.92 -3.10 -5.98
N ARG A 47 8.32 -4.30 -5.53
CA ARG A 47 9.73 -4.73 -5.49
C ARG A 47 10.41 -4.81 -6.87
N ALA A 48 9.65 -4.93 -7.94
CA ALA A 48 10.19 -4.91 -9.30
C ALA A 48 10.45 -3.50 -9.85
N HIS A 49 9.84 -2.47 -9.25
CA HIS A 49 9.80 -1.11 -9.80
C HIS A 49 10.47 -0.07 -8.89
N TYR A 50 10.56 -0.33 -7.59
CA TYR A 50 11.11 0.60 -6.59
C TYR A 50 12.18 -0.07 -5.72
N ASN A 51 13.17 0.71 -5.30
CA ASN A 51 14.09 0.30 -4.25
C ASN A 51 13.49 0.64 -2.88
N LEU A 52 13.91 -0.11 -1.86
CA LEU A 52 13.42 0.07 -0.51
C LEU A 52 13.72 1.46 0.06
N GLU A 53 14.92 1.98 -0.23
CA GLU A 53 15.42 3.27 0.23
C GLU A 53 14.60 4.45 -0.31
N ASP A 54 13.93 4.25 -1.45
CA ASP A 54 13.13 5.28 -2.09
C ASP A 54 11.72 5.39 -1.50
N LEU A 55 11.29 4.42 -0.68
CA LEU A 55 9.92 4.32 -0.16
C LEU A 55 9.74 5.08 1.16
N GLU A 56 10.70 5.00 2.08
CA GLU A 56 10.55 5.63 3.39
C GLU A 56 10.47 7.17 3.28
N GLY A 57 9.49 7.76 3.94
CA GLY A 57 9.19 9.19 3.87
C GLY A 57 8.41 9.62 2.63
N GLN A 58 8.12 8.73 1.68
CA GLN A 58 7.31 9.08 0.52
C GLN A 58 5.85 9.31 0.87
N ARG A 59 5.25 10.26 0.13
CA ARG A 59 3.81 10.49 0.14
C ARG A 59 3.15 9.66 -0.94
N VAL A 60 2.17 8.86 -0.55
CA VAL A 60 1.43 7.96 -1.45
C VAL A 60 -0.07 8.16 -1.31
N LEU A 61 -0.83 7.68 -2.30
CA LEU A 61 -2.28 7.57 -2.21
C LEU A 61 -2.66 6.17 -1.75
N VAL A 62 -3.49 6.08 -0.69
CA VAL A 62 -3.94 4.82 -0.10
C VAL A 62 -5.45 4.70 -0.26
N LEU A 63 -5.89 3.59 -0.85
CA LEU A 63 -7.29 3.19 -0.81
C LEU A 63 -7.56 2.44 0.51
N SER A 64 -8.36 3.03 1.38
CA SER A 64 -8.46 2.68 2.80
C SER A 64 -9.75 1.94 3.20
N ASN A 65 -10.76 1.90 2.34
CA ASN A 65 -12.03 1.20 2.62
C ASN A 65 -12.14 -0.19 1.97
N LEU A 66 -11.02 -0.78 1.54
CA LEU A 66 -10.98 -2.17 1.12
C LEU A 66 -11.05 -3.12 2.32
N LYS A 67 -11.68 -4.27 2.11
CA LYS A 67 -11.65 -5.35 3.10
C LYS A 67 -10.21 -5.84 3.26
N SER A 68 -9.72 -5.88 4.50
CA SER A 68 -8.39 -6.40 4.82
C SER A 68 -8.20 -7.80 4.24
N ARG A 69 -7.03 -8.01 3.61
CA ARG A 69 -6.65 -9.28 3.00
C ARG A 69 -5.24 -9.63 3.45
N LYS A 70 -5.02 -10.92 3.76
CA LYS A 70 -3.68 -11.44 3.99
C LYS A 70 -2.99 -11.70 2.66
N LEU A 71 -1.81 -11.12 2.46
CA LEU A 71 -0.91 -11.39 1.35
C LEU A 71 0.27 -12.16 1.92
N VAL A 72 0.39 -13.45 1.58
CA VAL A 72 1.46 -14.34 2.07
C VAL A 72 1.68 -14.20 3.59
N ASN A 73 0.60 -14.40 4.37
CA ASN A 73 0.59 -14.29 5.83
C ASN A 73 0.74 -12.89 6.44
N PHE A 74 1.02 -11.84 5.65
CA PHE A 74 1.04 -10.45 6.12
C PHE A 74 -0.34 -9.77 5.95
N PRO A 75 -0.89 -9.10 6.97
CA PRO A 75 -2.16 -8.40 6.85
C PRO A 75 -2.00 -7.11 6.03
N SER A 76 -2.81 -6.94 4.98
CA SER A 76 -2.87 -5.70 4.20
C SER A 76 -4.20 -4.99 4.44
N HIS A 77 -4.12 -3.83 5.11
CA HIS A 77 -5.24 -2.97 5.50
C HIS A 77 -5.44 -1.78 4.56
N GLY A 78 -5.09 -1.95 3.29
CA GLY A 78 -5.26 -0.94 2.26
C GLY A 78 -4.53 -1.32 0.99
N MET A 79 -4.46 -0.39 0.06
CA MET A 79 -3.70 -0.55 -1.17
C MET A 79 -3.08 0.78 -1.57
N VAL A 80 -1.78 0.77 -1.85
CA VAL A 80 -1.08 1.90 -2.46
C VAL A 80 -1.52 2.00 -3.92
N MET A 81 -2.02 3.18 -4.31
CA MET A 81 -2.43 3.46 -5.69
C MET A 81 -1.21 3.77 -6.56
N CYS A 82 -1.11 3.09 -7.69
CA CYS A 82 -0.02 3.24 -8.64
C CYS A 82 -0.58 3.47 -10.05
N ALA A 83 0.20 4.12 -10.90
CA ALA A 83 -0.03 4.08 -12.35
C ALA A 83 0.73 2.88 -12.92
N SER A 84 0.11 2.16 -13.86
CA SER A 84 0.72 1.03 -14.57
C SER A 84 0.36 1.10 -16.05
N ASN A 85 1.21 0.54 -16.90
CA ASN A 85 0.94 0.35 -18.33
C ASN A 85 0.96 -1.15 -18.69
N ASP A 86 0.94 -1.49 -19.97
CA ASP A 86 0.97 -2.90 -20.43
C ASP A 86 2.31 -3.61 -20.10
N GLU A 87 3.36 -2.86 -19.77
CA GLU A 87 4.67 -3.38 -19.36
C GLU A 87 4.79 -3.59 -17.85
N GLY A 88 3.78 -3.16 -17.08
CA GLY A 88 3.78 -3.11 -15.62
C GLY A 88 4.03 -1.70 -15.13
#